data_AF-R6EV95-F1
#
_entry.id   AF-R6EV95-F1
#
_cell.length_a   1.000
_cell.length_b   1.000
_cell.length_c   1.000
_cell.angle_alpha   90.00
_cell.angle_beta   90.00
_cell.angle_gamma   90.00
#
_symmetry.space_group_name_H-M   'P 1'
#
loop_
_entity.id
_entity.type
_entity.pdbx_description
1 polymer ?
#
loop_
_entity_poly.entity_id
_entity_poly.type
_entity_poly.pdbx_seq_one_letter_code
_entity_poly.pdbx_strand_id
1 'polypeptide(L)'
;MRRLSFILVFMSALIIACFTATGCSEKKAPAQDSVYSDTLVADTAVAVDTVAALIAEAPMPKAADELFDDFIFNFGANKRLQLRRVQFPLREYHDGKLVGKVSRQQWKMERFFMDQDFYTLILDDMGQVEAGKDTTVNHVVVEKIFLDDNVVRQYLFNRIEGQWKMTSINQQEMGVNRNGGFLSFYKSFATDSAFQQHHLQDPVYFSGPDPDDDFGTMTGEIAPETWPAFAPQLPTGTIYNIIYGKNHRESHTKIFMLRGIANGLEMWLTFRHDGDKWVLTKLNT
;
A
#
# COMPACT_ATOMS: atom_id res chain seq x y z
N MET A 1 -4.11 19.00 -61.72
CA MET A 1 -3.77 20.40 -61.33
C MET A 1 -5.04 21.24 -61.25
N ARG A 2 -5.83 21.05 -60.19
CA ARG A 2 -7.09 21.77 -59.96
C ARG A 2 -7.57 21.59 -58.53
N ARG A 3 -6.66 21.59 -57.55
CA ARG A 3 -6.94 21.56 -56.09
C ARG A 3 -5.83 22.24 -55.26
N LEU A 4 -5.13 23.22 -55.83
CA LEU A 4 -4.13 24.03 -55.13
C LEU A 4 -4.45 25.54 -55.13
N SER A 5 -5.58 25.96 -55.72
CA SER A 5 -5.93 27.38 -55.90
C SER A 5 -6.92 27.93 -54.87
N PHE A 6 -7.28 27.15 -53.85
CA PHE A 6 -8.23 27.56 -52.79
C PHE A 6 -7.57 27.84 -51.43
N ILE A 7 -6.24 27.66 -51.30
CA ILE A 7 -5.52 27.87 -50.03
C ILE A 7 -4.80 29.24 -50.01
N LEU A 8 -4.79 30.00 -51.10
CA LEU A 8 -4.08 31.29 -51.18
C LEU A 8 -4.96 32.55 -51.05
N VAL A 9 -6.29 32.41 -50.90
CA VAL A 9 -7.23 33.55 -50.90
C VAL A 9 -7.79 33.86 -49.49
N PHE A 10 -7.48 33.04 -48.47
CA PHE A 10 -7.96 33.25 -47.10
C PHE A 10 -6.90 33.78 -46.12
N MET A 11 -5.67 34.05 -46.58
CA MET A 11 -4.54 34.52 -45.76
C MET A 11 -4.08 35.96 -46.08
N SER A 12 -4.93 36.77 -46.74
CA SER A 12 -4.58 38.14 -47.15
C SER A 12 -5.60 39.21 -46.77
N ALA A 13 -6.49 38.95 -45.79
CA ALA A 13 -7.59 39.85 -45.43
C ALA A 13 -7.61 40.33 -43.97
N LEU A 14 -6.50 40.26 -43.23
CA LEU A 14 -6.47 40.77 -41.85
C LEU A 14 -5.13 41.37 -41.42
N ILE A 15 -4.44 41.99 -42.38
CA ILE A 15 -3.36 42.95 -42.12
C ILE A 15 -3.68 44.15 -43.01
N ILE A 16 -3.57 45.37 -42.46
CA ILE A 16 -3.83 46.68 -43.10
C ILE A 16 -5.28 47.18 -42.92
N ALA A 17 -5.59 47.60 -41.71
CA ALA A 17 -6.50 48.74 -41.48
C ALA A 17 -5.77 49.73 -40.58
N CYS A 18 -4.88 50.50 -41.21
CA CYS A 18 -4.15 51.62 -40.63
C CYS A 18 -5.06 52.85 -40.46
N PHE A 19 -5.03 53.42 -39.25
CA PHE A 19 -4.96 54.84 -38.90
C PHE A 19 -5.94 55.88 -39.49
N THR A 20 -6.61 56.61 -38.59
CA THR A 20 -6.74 58.10 -38.44
C THR A 20 -8.01 58.40 -37.63
N ALA A 21 -8.15 59.39 -36.73
CA ALA A 21 -7.31 60.45 -36.17
C ALA A 21 -8.02 61.05 -34.92
N THR A 22 -7.23 61.66 -34.00
CA THR A 22 -7.50 62.84 -33.11
C THR A 22 -8.84 62.96 -32.35
N GLY A 23 -8.98 63.25 -31.06
CA GLY A 23 -8.11 63.83 -30.01
C GLY A 23 -8.99 64.77 -29.13
N CYS A 24 -8.86 64.74 -27.80
CA CYS A 24 -9.05 65.90 -26.89
C CYS A 24 -8.85 65.52 -25.40
N SER A 25 -8.49 66.53 -24.62
CA SER A 25 -7.73 66.54 -23.36
C SER A 25 -8.50 66.34 -22.05
N GLU A 26 -7.75 65.85 -21.05
CA GLU A 26 -7.74 66.14 -19.60
C GLU A 26 -8.96 66.81 -18.91
N LYS A 27 -9.43 66.24 -17.79
CA LYS A 27 -9.16 66.74 -16.42
C LYS A 27 -9.97 66.01 -15.32
N LYS A 28 -9.24 65.71 -14.23
CA LYS A 28 -9.62 65.62 -12.80
C LYS A 28 -10.57 64.51 -12.30
N ALA A 29 -10.06 63.79 -11.29
CA ALA A 29 -10.81 63.02 -10.27
C ALA A 29 -11.56 63.99 -9.30
N PRO A 30 -12.56 63.54 -8.50
CA PRO A 30 -12.31 62.64 -7.36
C PRO A 30 -13.43 61.62 -6.99
N ALA A 31 -13.00 60.62 -6.19
CA ALA A 31 -13.69 59.90 -5.11
C ALA A 31 -15.10 59.31 -5.29
N GLN A 32 -15.24 57.99 -5.11
CA GLN A 32 -15.87 57.40 -3.92
C GLN A 32 -15.87 55.85 -3.96
N ASP A 33 -15.84 55.28 -2.75
CA ASP A 33 -15.85 53.87 -2.39
C ASP A 33 -16.86 53.00 -3.16
N SER A 34 -16.43 51.79 -3.54
CA SER A 34 -17.14 50.58 -3.12
C SER A 34 -16.27 49.35 -3.34
N VAL A 35 -16.08 48.62 -2.26
CA VAL A 35 -15.49 47.29 -2.20
C VAL A 35 -16.41 46.32 -2.93
N TYR A 36 -15.93 45.68 -3.99
CA TYR A 36 -16.38 44.35 -4.38
C TYR A 36 -15.18 43.61 -4.97
N SER A 37 -14.60 42.73 -4.16
CA SER A 37 -13.51 41.84 -4.52
C SER A 37 -14.00 40.81 -5.53
N ASP A 38 -13.51 40.91 -6.76
CA ASP A 38 -13.77 39.94 -7.82
C ASP A 38 -12.99 38.66 -7.57
N THR A 39 -13.68 37.53 -7.74
CA THR A 39 -13.24 36.19 -7.34
C THR A 39 -12.43 35.60 -8.47
N LEU A 40 -11.10 35.63 -8.35
CA LEU A 40 -10.22 34.77 -9.14
C LEU A 40 -10.29 33.36 -8.56
N VAL A 41 -11.09 32.50 -9.21
CA VAL A 41 -11.09 31.05 -8.96
C VAL A 41 -9.75 30.50 -9.45
N ALA A 42 -8.81 30.36 -8.52
CA ALA A 42 -7.56 29.67 -8.72
C ALA A 42 -7.80 28.15 -8.72
N ASP A 43 -7.16 27.49 -9.67
CA ASP A 43 -7.14 26.04 -9.88
C ASP A 43 -7.02 25.25 -8.59
N THR A 44 -7.87 24.22 -8.49
CA THR A 44 -7.84 23.21 -7.44
C THR A 44 -6.60 22.33 -7.61
N ALA A 45 -5.45 22.82 -7.15
CA ALA A 45 -4.33 21.97 -6.81
C ALA A 45 -4.76 21.13 -5.60
N VAL A 46 -5.06 19.85 -5.85
CA VAL A 46 -5.18 18.82 -4.81
C VAL A 46 -3.96 18.97 -3.91
N ALA A 47 -4.19 19.41 -2.67
CA ALA A 47 -3.18 19.49 -1.64
C ALA A 47 -2.70 18.07 -1.35
N VAL A 48 -1.65 17.65 -2.06
CA VAL A 48 -0.83 16.52 -1.64
C VAL A 48 -0.33 16.88 -0.25
N ASP A 49 -0.70 16.06 0.73
CA ASP A 49 -0.37 16.26 2.12
C ASP A 49 1.10 16.66 2.27
N THR A 50 1.31 17.91 2.68
CA THR A 50 2.62 18.56 2.79
C THR A 50 3.57 17.75 3.67
N VAL A 51 3.07 16.95 4.61
CA VAL A 51 3.88 16.08 5.47
C VAL A 51 4.48 14.92 4.67
N ALA A 52 3.70 14.27 3.81
CA ALA A 52 4.19 13.19 2.95
C ALA A 52 5.24 13.68 1.94
N ALA A 53 5.06 14.90 1.43
CA ALA A 53 6.03 15.55 0.55
C ALA A 53 7.34 15.92 1.27
N LEU A 54 7.26 16.40 2.52
CA LEU A 54 8.44 16.75 3.33
C LEU A 54 9.28 15.53 3.72
N ILE A 55 8.65 14.38 4.02
CA ILE A 55 9.35 13.11 4.29
C ILE A 55 10.08 12.61 3.04
N ALA A 56 9.54 12.85 1.83
CA ALA A 56 10.17 12.43 0.58
C ALA A 56 11.45 13.22 0.23
N GLU A 57 11.68 14.40 0.81
CA GLU A 57 12.86 15.23 0.53
C GLU A 57 14.00 15.06 1.56
N ALA A 58 13.68 14.65 2.79
CA ALA A 58 14.69 14.44 3.82
C ALA A 58 15.65 13.27 3.48
N PRO A 59 16.97 13.40 3.71
CA PRO A 59 17.87 12.26 3.62
C PRO A 59 17.48 11.22 4.67
N MET A 60 17.29 9.97 4.22
CA MET A 60 16.95 8.85 5.12
C MET A 60 17.93 8.81 6.30
N PRO A 61 17.44 8.78 7.55
CA PRO A 61 18.28 8.56 8.72
C PRO A 61 19.06 7.25 8.57
N LYS A 62 20.34 7.24 8.95
CA LYS A 62 21.14 6.00 8.94
C LYS A 62 20.52 4.88 9.80
N ALA A 63 19.81 5.26 10.87
CA ALA A 63 19.08 4.34 11.73
C ALA A 63 17.92 3.61 11.01
N ALA A 64 17.36 4.16 9.94
CA ALA A 64 16.29 3.51 9.20
C ALA A 64 16.75 2.25 8.44
N ASP A 65 18.06 2.00 8.33
CA ASP A 65 18.59 0.72 7.83
C ASP A 65 18.75 -0.34 8.94
N GLU A 66 18.54 0.01 10.22
CA GLU A 66 18.65 -0.93 11.35
C GLU A 66 17.47 -1.89 11.40
N LEU A 67 16.25 -1.37 11.24
CA LEU A 67 15.01 -2.15 11.19
C LEU A 67 14.40 -2.10 9.78
N PHE A 68 13.90 -3.24 9.31
CA PHE A 68 13.30 -3.31 7.97
C PHE A 68 12.00 -2.50 7.89
N ASP A 69 11.23 -2.44 8.96
CA ASP A 69 9.96 -1.71 9.00
C ASP A 69 10.18 -0.21 8.74
N ASP A 70 11.15 0.40 9.42
CA ASP A 70 11.52 1.81 9.18
C ASP A 70 12.00 2.03 7.73
N PHE A 71 12.80 1.09 7.21
CA PHE A 71 13.28 1.14 5.84
C PHE A 71 12.13 1.12 4.82
N ILE A 72 11.17 0.20 4.94
CA ILE A 72 10.16 -0.03 3.91
C ILE A 72 9.19 1.15 3.79
N PHE A 73 8.85 1.84 4.88
CA PHE A 73 8.08 3.09 4.86
C PHE A 73 8.80 4.18 4.05
N ASN A 74 10.09 4.41 4.32
CA ASN A 74 10.89 5.38 3.58
C ASN A 74 11.06 4.98 2.10
N PHE A 75 11.30 3.69 1.83
CA PHE A 75 11.49 3.15 0.49
C PHE A 75 10.23 3.26 -0.37
N GLY A 76 9.05 3.01 0.20
CA GLY A 76 7.75 3.12 -0.47
C GLY A 76 7.28 4.56 -0.70
N ALA A 77 7.77 5.52 0.10
CA ALA A 77 7.40 6.94 -0.01
C ALA A 77 8.34 7.77 -0.91
N ASN A 78 9.58 7.33 -1.16
CA ASN A 78 10.61 8.15 -1.82
C ASN A 78 11.18 7.52 -3.10
N LYS A 79 10.79 8.05 -4.27
CA LYS A 79 11.26 7.58 -5.60
C LYS A 79 12.78 7.61 -5.76
N ARG A 80 13.44 8.67 -5.27
CA ARG A 80 14.91 8.83 -5.40
C ARG A 80 15.63 7.79 -4.57
N LEU A 81 15.18 7.58 -3.33
CA LEU A 81 15.70 6.54 -2.46
C LEU A 81 15.47 5.17 -3.08
N GLN A 82 14.26 4.89 -3.55
CA GLN A 82 13.91 3.62 -4.16
C GLN A 82 14.85 3.28 -5.31
N LEU A 83 15.04 4.21 -6.25
CA LEU A 83 15.99 4.05 -7.35
C LEU A 83 17.44 3.79 -6.91
N ARG A 84 17.88 4.29 -5.74
CA ARG A 84 19.22 4.01 -5.21
C ARG A 84 19.31 2.65 -4.51
N ARG A 85 18.21 2.15 -3.96
CA ARG A 85 18.15 0.92 -3.17
C ARG A 85 17.66 -0.29 -3.98
N VAL A 86 17.26 -0.11 -5.23
CA VAL A 86 17.02 -1.21 -6.17
C VAL A 86 18.33 -1.59 -6.87
N GLN A 87 18.68 -2.87 -6.85
CA GLN A 87 19.86 -3.40 -7.54
C GLN A 87 19.56 -3.62 -9.03
N PHE A 88 19.93 -2.66 -9.86
CA PHE A 88 19.74 -2.75 -11.32
C PHE A 88 20.92 -3.44 -12.04
N PRO A 89 20.66 -4.13 -13.17
CA PRO A 89 19.34 -4.47 -13.70
C PRO A 89 18.65 -5.49 -12.79
N LEU A 90 17.41 -5.17 -12.38
CA LEU A 90 16.68 -5.91 -11.36
C LEU A 90 16.19 -7.23 -11.95
N ARG A 91 16.50 -8.35 -11.32
CA ARG A 91 16.10 -9.67 -11.82
C ARG A 91 14.62 -9.93 -11.54
N GLU A 92 13.92 -10.41 -12.56
CA GLU A 92 12.53 -10.86 -12.44
C GLU A 92 12.44 -12.37 -12.66
N TYR A 93 11.74 -13.01 -11.74
CA TYR A 93 11.49 -14.45 -11.75
C TYR A 93 9.98 -14.72 -11.87
N HIS A 94 9.65 -15.85 -12.48
CA HIS A 94 8.32 -16.45 -12.47
C HIS A 94 8.46 -17.88 -11.95
N ASP A 95 7.81 -18.20 -10.84
CA ASP A 95 7.94 -19.48 -10.12
C ASP A 95 9.41 -19.88 -9.91
N GLY A 96 10.24 -18.91 -9.49
CA GLY A 96 11.67 -19.10 -9.24
C GLY A 96 12.55 -19.21 -10.49
N LYS A 97 11.99 -19.18 -11.71
CA LYS A 97 12.75 -19.19 -12.97
C LYS A 97 13.01 -17.78 -13.45
N LEU A 98 14.24 -17.46 -13.82
CA LEU A 98 14.60 -16.15 -14.33
C LEU A 98 13.90 -15.91 -15.68
N VAL A 99 13.03 -14.92 -15.75
CA VAL A 99 12.27 -14.58 -16.97
C VAL A 99 12.73 -13.27 -17.60
N GLY A 100 13.40 -12.41 -16.83
CA GLY A 100 13.81 -11.11 -17.35
C GLY A 100 14.65 -10.29 -16.39
N LYS A 101 14.96 -9.08 -16.85
CA LYS A 101 15.60 -8.05 -16.05
C LYS A 101 14.97 -6.70 -16.35
N VAL A 102 14.67 -5.92 -15.31
CA VAL A 102 14.17 -4.55 -15.41
C VAL A 102 15.34 -3.59 -15.34
N SER A 103 15.49 -2.75 -16.36
CA SER A 103 16.47 -1.66 -16.33
C SER A 103 16.01 -0.52 -15.41
N ARG A 104 16.95 0.34 -15.03
CA ARG A 104 16.66 1.53 -14.21
C ARG A 104 15.60 2.43 -14.85
N GLN A 105 15.58 2.51 -16.19
CA GLN A 105 14.66 3.35 -16.96
C GLN A 105 13.24 2.75 -17.03
N GLN A 106 13.13 1.42 -16.96
CA GLN A 106 11.86 0.70 -16.98
C GLN A 106 11.22 0.61 -15.58
N TRP A 107 11.97 0.92 -14.52
CA TRP A 107 11.48 0.86 -13.15
C TRP A 107 10.32 1.84 -12.92
N LYS A 108 9.19 1.29 -12.47
CA LYS A 108 8.07 2.06 -11.95
C LYS A 108 8.13 2.01 -10.42
N MET A 109 7.87 3.15 -9.79
CA MET A 109 7.91 3.23 -8.33
C MET A 109 6.87 2.29 -7.72
N GLU A 110 7.30 1.43 -6.81
CA GLU A 110 6.41 0.58 -6.02
C GLU A 110 6.08 1.28 -4.71
N ARG A 111 4.80 1.37 -4.38
CA ARG A 111 4.33 2.06 -3.16
C ARG A 111 3.85 1.10 -2.08
N PHE A 112 3.81 -0.20 -2.33
CA PHE A 112 3.37 -1.20 -1.35
C PHE A 112 2.05 -0.79 -0.67
N PHE A 113 1.96 -0.92 0.65
CA PHE A 113 0.82 -0.57 1.48
C PHE A 113 0.76 0.93 1.86
N MET A 114 1.56 1.81 1.25
CA MET A 114 1.57 3.26 1.59
C MET A 114 0.27 3.98 1.21
N ASP A 115 -0.60 3.36 0.41
CA ASP A 115 -1.92 3.88 0.03
C ASP A 115 -3.07 3.20 0.80
N GLN A 116 -2.74 2.42 1.83
CA GLN A 116 -3.70 1.73 2.69
C GLN A 116 -3.61 2.29 4.11
N ASP A 117 -4.67 2.12 4.91
CA ASP A 117 -4.69 2.51 6.33
C ASP A 117 -4.05 1.45 7.23
N PHE A 118 -3.72 0.29 6.67
CA PHE A 118 -3.11 -0.84 7.35
C PHE A 118 -2.31 -1.71 6.37
N TYR A 119 -1.48 -2.59 6.92
CA TYR A 119 -0.89 -3.71 6.20
C TYR A 119 -1.15 -5.01 6.97
N THR A 120 -0.93 -6.14 6.32
CA THR A 120 -1.21 -7.46 6.89
C THR A 120 0.06 -8.28 7.08
N LEU A 121 0.05 -9.17 8.06
CA LEU A 121 1.05 -10.22 8.28
C LEU A 121 0.36 -11.58 8.37
N ILE A 122 0.96 -12.59 7.75
CA ILE A 122 0.50 -13.98 7.82
C ILE A 122 1.58 -14.78 8.54
N LEU A 123 1.26 -15.18 9.77
CA LEU A 123 2.20 -15.78 10.69
C LEU A 123 1.82 -17.23 11.01
N ASP A 124 2.80 -18.08 11.22
CA ASP A 124 2.67 -19.43 11.78
C ASP A 124 2.69 -19.40 13.33
N ASP A 125 3.36 -18.40 13.92
CA ASP A 125 3.48 -18.17 15.36
C ASP A 125 3.80 -16.69 15.68
N MET A 126 3.54 -16.26 16.92
CA MET A 126 3.76 -14.87 17.34
C MET A 126 5.24 -14.47 17.45
N GLY A 127 6.17 -15.42 17.56
CA GLY A 127 7.61 -15.13 17.57
C GLY A 127 8.10 -14.49 16.27
N GLN A 128 7.38 -14.71 15.17
CA GLN A 128 7.65 -14.06 13.88
C GLN A 128 7.40 -12.55 13.90
N VAL A 129 6.57 -12.03 14.82
CA VAL A 129 6.40 -10.58 15.04
C VAL A 129 7.68 -9.98 15.60
N GLU A 130 8.33 -10.67 16.54
CA GLU A 130 9.57 -10.20 17.15
C GLU A 130 10.74 -10.19 16.17
N ALA A 131 10.70 -11.03 15.12
CA ALA A 131 11.67 -10.98 14.03
C ALA A 131 11.64 -9.65 13.26
N GLY A 132 10.51 -8.92 13.24
CA GLY A 132 10.45 -7.57 12.68
C GLY A 132 11.26 -6.52 13.46
N LYS A 133 11.51 -6.79 14.74
CA LYS A 133 12.31 -5.95 15.66
C LYS A 133 13.77 -6.40 15.74
N ASP A 134 14.13 -7.51 15.08
CA ASP A 134 15.48 -8.07 15.12
C ASP A 134 16.39 -7.38 14.10
N THR A 135 17.34 -6.58 14.61
CA THR A 135 18.33 -5.85 13.81
C THR A 135 19.36 -6.74 13.11
N THR A 136 19.38 -8.05 13.39
CA THR A 136 20.24 -9.03 12.73
C THR A 136 19.61 -9.61 11.45
N VAL A 137 18.30 -9.42 11.24
CA VAL A 137 17.61 -9.83 10.03
C VAL A 137 18.24 -9.15 8.82
N ASN A 138 18.62 -9.95 7.83
CA ASN A 138 19.33 -9.49 6.63
C ASN A 138 18.62 -9.90 5.33
N HIS A 139 17.47 -10.55 5.44
CA HIS A 139 16.65 -11.02 4.33
C HIS A 139 15.19 -10.82 4.69
N VAL A 140 14.45 -10.12 3.82
CA VAL A 140 13.01 -9.92 3.97
C VAL A 140 12.33 -10.07 2.63
N VAL A 141 11.17 -10.70 2.62
CA VAL A 141 10.30 -10.78 1.44
C VAL A 141 9.02 -10.00 1.73
N VAL A 142 8.76 -8.96 0.94
CA VAL A 142 7.47 -8.27 0.95
C VAL A 142 6.62 -8.89 -0.15
N GLU A 143 5.45 -9.41 0.19
CA GLU A 143 4.51 -9.99 -0.76
C GLU A 143 3.37 -9.02 -1.01
N LYS A 144 3.03 -8.83 -2.29
CA LYS A 144 1.79 -8.21 -2.75
C LYS A 144 0.91 -9.30 -3.33
N ILE A 145 -0.21 -9.55 -2.68
CA ILE A 145 -1.07 -10.70 -2.92
C ILE A 145 -2.35 -10.21 -3.57
N PHE A 146 -2.56 -10.60 -4.82
CA PHE A 146 -3.77 -10.32 -5.58
C PHE A 146 -4.71 -11.52 -5.41
N LEU A 147 -5.60 -11.45 -4.41
CA LEU A 147 -6.49 -12.55 -4.04
C LEU A 147 -7.41 -12.91 -5.21
N ASP A 148 -7.98 -11.92 -5.90
CA ASP A 148 -8.91 -12.14 -7.00
C ASP A 148 -8.24 -12.83 -8.19
N ASP A 149 -7.02 -12.42 -8.52
CA ASP A 149 -6.23 -12.96 -9.64
C ASP A 149 -5.49 -14.26 -9.28
N ASN A 150 -5.48 -14.66 -8.00
CA ASN A 150 -4.69 -15.78 -7.46
C ASN A 150 -3.19 -15.66 -7.79
N VAL A 151 -2.62 -14.46 -7.67
CA VAL A 151 -1.21 -14.18 -7.95
C VAL A 151 -0.53 -13.57 -6.72
N VAL A 152 0.71 -14.00 -6.45
CA VAL A 152 1.58 -13.38 -5.45
C VAL A 152 2.80 -12.80 -6.13
N ARG A 153 3.06 -11.51 -5.90
CA ARG A 153 4.31 -10.86 -6.30
C ARG A 153 5.17 -10.60 -5.08
N GLN A 154 6.34 -11.22 -5.05
CA GLN A 154 7.32 -11.12 -3.99
C GLN A 154 8.42 -10.14 -4.37
N TYR A 155 8.76 -9.23 -3.47
CA TYR A 155 9.86 -8.27 -3.59
C TYR A 155 10.92 -8.65 -2.55
N LEU A 156 12.09 -9.08 -3.03
CA LEU A 156 13.14 -9.63 -2.18
C LEU A 156 14.13 -8.55 -1.79
N PHE A 157 14.24 -8.31 -0.49
CA PHE A 157 15.18 -7.37 0.10
C PHE A 157 16.29 -8.10 0.85
N ASN A 158 17.52 -7.65 0.65
CA ASN A 158 18.68 -8.13 1.39
C ASN A 158 19.45 -6.95 1.98
N ARG A 159 19.98 -7.12 3.19
CA ARG A 159 20.90 -6.16 3.80
C ARG A 159 22.31 -6.41 3.25
N ILE A 160 22.77 -5.51 2.39
CA ILE A 160 24.07 -5.58 1.71
C ILE A 160 24.89 -4.38 2.13
N GLU A 161 26.05 -4.61 2.75
CA GLU A 161 26.93 -3.54 3.26
C GLU A 161 26.20 -2.60 4.24
N GLY A 162 25.35 -3.18 5.11
CA GLY A 162 24.57 -2.42 6.10
C GLY A 162 23.37 -1.66 5.52
N GLN A 163 23.05 -1.85 4.24
CA GLN A 163 21.95 -1.17 3.57
C GLN A 163 20.91 -2.17 3.05
N TRP A 164 19.64 -1.92 3.32
CA TRP A 164 18.57 -2.67 2.65
C TRP A 164 18.55 -2.33 1.16
N LYS A 165 18.61 -3.38 0.33
CA LYS A 165 18.53 -3.29 -1.13
C LYS A 165 17.50 -4.29 -1.65
N MET A 166 16.66 -3.85 -2.59
CA MET A 166 15.77 -4.73 -3.35
C MET A 166 16.59 -5.42 -4.44
N THR A 167 16.64 -6.75 -4.40
CA THR A 167 17.57 -7.56 -5.20
C THR A 167 16.89 -8.31 -6.34
N SER A 168 15.60 -8.62 -6.18
CA SER A 168 14.81 -9.31 -7.20
C SER A 168 13.32 -9.20 -6.94
N ILE A 169 12.54 -9.52 -7.96
CA ILE A 169 11.09 -9.75 -7.88
C ILE A 169 10.83 -11.18 -8.32
N ASN A 170 9.92 -11.87 -7.64
CA ASN A 170 9.39 -13.16 -8.07
C ASN A 170 7.87 -13.08 -8.14
N GLN A 171 7.29 -13.34 -9.30
CA GLN A 171 5.86 -13.56 -9.43
C GLN A 171 5.60 -15.06 -9.36
N GLN A 172 4.53 -15.47 -8.70
CA GLN A 172 4.13 -16.87 -8.62
C GLN A 172 2.62 -16.99 -8.53
N GLU A 173 2.12 -18.16 -8.91
CA GLU A 173 0.74 -18.53 -8.62
C GLU A 173 0.53 -18.63 -7.10
N MET A 174 -0.63 -18.18 -6.62
CA MET A 174 -0.94 -18.19 -5.20
C MET A 174 -0.92 -19.59 -4.59
N GLY A 175 -1.30 -20.62 -5.36
CA GLY A 175 -1.25 -22.02 -4.92
C GLY A 175 0.18 -22.55 -4.69
N VAL A 176 1.19 -21.95 -5.31
CA VAL A 176 2.61 -22.31 -5.14
C VAL A 176 3.23 -21.60 -3.93
N ASN A 177 2.63 -20.50 -3.47
CA ASN A 177 3.08 -19.78 -2.28
C ASN A 177 2.99 -20.68 -1.03
N ARG A 178 3.91 -20.51 -0.07
CA ARG A 178 3.89 -21.23 1.22
C ARG A 178 2.58 -21.08 2.00
N ASN A 179 1.87 -19.98 1.81
CA ASN A 179 0.59 -19.69 2.43
C ASN A 179 -0.59 -19.97 1.47
N GLY A 180 -0.36 -20.60 0.31
CA GLY A 180 -1.36 -20.74 -0.75
C GLY A 180 -2.67 -21.41 -0.33
N GLY A 181 -2.58 -22.47 0.49
CA GLY A 181 -3.76 -23.13 1.06
C GLY A 181 -4.55 -22.19 1.98
N PHE A 182 -3.86 -21.46 2.86
CA PHE A 182 -4.48 -20.48 3.74
C PHE A 182 -5.07 -19.31 2.95
N LEU A 183 -4.37 -18.78 1.94
CA LEU A 183 -4.84 -17.67 1.12
C LEU A 183 -6.08 -18.02 0.30
N SER A 184 -6.14 -19.25 -0.22
CA SER A 184 -7.32 -19.76 -0.95
C SER A 184 -8.55 -19.84 -0.04
N PHE A 185 -8.36 -20.33 1.18
CA PHE A 185 -9.39 -20.31 2.23
C PHE A 185 -9.79 -18.87 2.58
N TYR A 186 -8.81 -18.01 2.88
CA TYR A 186 -9.02 -16.64 3.35
C TYR A 186 -9.83 -15.81 2.34
N LYS A 187 -9.52 -15.94 1.04
CA LYS A 187 -10.27 -15.29 -0.03
C LYS A 187 -11.78 -15.56 0.08
N SER A 188 -12.16 -16.82 0.31
CA SER A 188 -13.56 -17.21 0.47
C SER A 188 -14.11 -16.75 1.82
N PHE A 189 -13.34 -16.91 2.90
CA PHE A 189 -13.70 -16.47 4.25
C PHE A 189 -13.99 -14.96 4.34
N ALA A 190 -13.28 -14.13 3.58
CA ALA A 190 -13.45 -12.68 3.59
C ALA A 190 -14.58 -12.18 2.67
N THR A 191 -15.08 -12.99 1.74
CA THR A 191 -16.02 -12.55 0.68
C THR A 191 -17.37 -13.28 0.68
N ASP A 192 -17.47 -14.45 1.28
CA ASP A 192 -18.69 -15.25 1.38
C ASP A 192 -19.09 -15.43 2.85
N SER A 193 -20.19 -14.80 3.25
CA SER A 193 -20.68 -14.84 4.64
C SER A 193 -21.19 -16.21 5.07
N ALA A 194 -21.77 -17.00 4.15
CA ALA A 194 -22.21 -18.36 4.45
C ALA A 194 -20.99 -19.27 4.62
N PHE A 195 -19.98 -19.13 3.76
CA PHE A 195 -18.70 -19.81 3.92
C PHE A 195 -18.02 -19.41 5.23
N GLN A 196 -17.97 -18.11 5.54
CA GLN A 196 -17.39 -17.59 6.78
C GLN A 196 -18.04 -18.27 8.00
N GLN A 197 -19.38 -18.32 8.04
CA GLN A 197 -20.14 -18.92 9.13
C GLN A 197 -19.77 -20.39 9.39
N HIS A 198 -19.56 -21.19 8.33
CA HIS A 198 -19.20 -22.60 8.45
C HIS A 198 -17.74 -22.84 8.91
N HIS A 199 -16.93 -21.78 8.92
CA HIS A 199 -15.53 -21.78 9.30
C HIS A 199 -15.28 -20.99 10.59
N LEU A 200 -16.30 -20.73 11.39
CA LEU A 200 -16.15 -20.26 12.76
C LEU A 200 -16.05 -21.47 13.72
N GLN A 201 -15.16 -21.38 14.70
CA GLN A 201 -15.24 -22.24 15.87
C GLN A 201 -16.47 -21.83 16.69
N ASP A 202 -17.11 -22.80 17.35
CA ASP A 202 -18.21 -22.54 18.28
C ASP A 202 -17.74 -22.84 19.72
N PRO A 203 -17.44 -21.82 20.54
CA PRO A 203 -17.40 -20.39 20.22
C PRO A 203 -16.05 -19.93 19.62
N VAL A 204 -16.04 -18.73 19.03
CA VAL A 204 -14.81 -17.98 18.72
C VAL A 204 -14.38 -17.22 19.98
N TYR A 205 -13.14 -17.40 20.42
CA TYR A 205 -12.62 -16.67 21.57
C TYR A 205 -12.28 -15.21 21.21
N PHE A 206 -12.56 -14.29 22.10
CA PHE A 206 -12.25 -12.87 21.97
C PHE A 206 -11.32 -12.40 23.09
N SER A 207 -10.44 -11.46 22.76
CA SER A 207 -9.58 -10.76 23.72
C SER A 207 -9.38 -9.32 23.25
N GLY A 208 -9.46 -8.35 24.16
CA GLY A 208 -9.20 -6.95 23.83
C GLY A 208 -8.88 -6.08 25.05
N PRO A 209 -8.56 -4.80 24.86
CA PRO A 209 -8.24 -3.89 25.96
C PRO A 209 -9.40 -3.80 26.96
N ASP A 210 -9.08 -3.86 28.24
CA ASP A 210 -10.06 -3.69 29.31
C ASP A 210 -10.42 -2.20 29.44
N PRO A 211 -11.70 -1.79 29.34
CA PRO A 211 -12.09 -0.40 29.49
C PRO A 211 -11.88 0.15 30.91
N ASP A 212 -11.76 -0.72 31.92
CA ASP A 212 -11.62 -0.35 33.32
C ASP A 212 -10.18 -0.50 33.85
N ASP A 213 -9.26 -1.09 33.05
CA ASP A 213 -7.84 -1.27 33.38
C ASP A 213 -6.96 -0.99 32.16
N ASP A 214 -6.20 0.12 32.22
CA ASP A 214 -5.30 0.58 31.14
C ASP A 214 -4.25 -0.46 30.70
N PHE A 215 -3.92 -1.44 31.55
CA PHE A 215 -2.99 -2.54 31.25
C PHE A 215 -3.68 -3.90 31.20
N GLY A 216 -4.99 -3.92 31.43
CA GLY A 216 -5.82 -5.10 31.50
C GLY A 216 -6.22 -5.60 30.12
N THR A 217 -6.70 -6.84 30.10
CA THR A 217 -7.26 -7.44 28.89
C THR A 217 -8.56 -8.14 29.28
N MET A 218 -9.66 -7.74 28.66
CA MET A 218 -10.91 -8.47 28.78
C MET A 218 -10.94 -9.64 27.80
N THR A 219 -11.65 -10.71 28.18
CA THR A 219 -11.85 -11.89 27.35
C THR A 219 -13.33 -12.21 27.23
N GLY A 220 -13.69 -12.88 26.14
CA GLY A 220 -15.07 -13.27 25.89
C GLY A 220 -15.18 -14.40 24.88
N GLU A 221 -16.40 -14.81 24.63
CA GLU A 221 -16.77 -15.84 23.66
C GLU A 221 -17.84 -15.28 22.74
N ILE A 222 -17.65 -15.44 21.44
CA ILE A 222 -18.59 -14.99 20.40
C ILE A 222 -19.15 -16.25 19.75
N ALA A 223 -20.45 -16.48 19.95
CA ALA A 223 -21.16 -17.56 19.28
C ALA A 223 -21.25 -17.25 17.77
N PRO A 224 -21.22 -18.26 16.89
CA PRO A 224 -21.27 -18.04 15.45
C PRO A 224 -22.45 -17.15 15.01
N GLU A 225 -23.64 -17.29 15.62
CA GLU A 225 -24.82 -16.50 15.27
C GLU A 225 -24.70 -15.00 15.58
N THR A 226 -23.84 -14.62 16.52
CA THR A 226 -23.60 -13.20 16.88
C THR A 226 -22.34 -12.63 16.23
N TRP A 227 -21.46 -13.49 15.66
CA TRP A 227 -20.24 -13.08 14.98
C TRP A 227 -20.40 -11.90 14.01
N PRO A 228 -21.42 -11.83 13.14
CA PRO A 228 -21.57 -10.71 12.21
C PRO A 228 -21.66 -9.33 12.87
N ALA A 229 -22.09 -9.26 14.14
CA ALA A 229 -22.16 -7.99 14.89
C ALA A 229 -20.79 -7.54 15.45
N PHE A 230 -19.82 -8.45 15.53
CA PHE A 230 -18.47 -8.21 16.08
C PHE A 230 -17.36 -8.32 15.03
N ALA A 231 -17.65 -8.94 13.89
CA ALA A 231 -16.67 -9.20 12.85
C ALA A 231 -16.06 -7.89 12.32
N PRO A 232 -14.73 -7.77 12.29
CA PRO A 232 -14.10 -6.61 11.67
C PRO A 232 -14.29 -6.66 10.15
N GLN A 233 -14.14 -5.51 9.50
CA GLN A 233 -14.03 -5.48 8.04
C GLN A 233 -12.74 -6.16 7.61
N LEU A 234 -12.86 -7.30 6.92
CA LEU A 234 -11.71 -8.06 6.43
C LEU A 234 -11.25 -7.52 5.08
N PRO A 235 -9.93 -7.38 4.85
CA PRO A 235 -9.42 -6.91 3.57
C PRO A 235 -9.67 -7.91 2.42
N THR A 236 -10.13 -7.38 1.30
CA THR A 236 -10.37 -8.14 0.06
C THR A 236 -9.54 -7.57 -1.09
N GLY A 237 -9.48 -8.27 -2.22
CA GLY A 237 -8.74 -7.82 -3.40
C GLY A 237 -7.23 -7.92 -3.23
N THR A 238 -6.55 -6.82 -2.87
CA THR A 238 -5.09 -6.78 -2.71
C THR A 238 -4.69 -6.65 -1.24
N ILE A 239 -3.93 -7.63 -0.74
CA ILE A 239 -3.34 -7.62 0.61
C ILE A 239 -1.81 -7.71 0.52
N TYR A 240 -1.14 -7.46 1.63
CA TYR A 240 0.31 -7.55 1.72
C TYR A 240 0.76 -8.58 2.76
N ASN A 241 2.00 -9.00 2.70
CA ASN A 241 2.62 -9.79 3.75
C ASN A 241 4.10 -9.41 3.85
N ILE A 242 4.68 -9.54 5.04
CA ILE A 242 6.11 -9.32 5.25
C ILE A 242 6.67 -10.56 5.94
N ILE A 243 7.67 -11.17 5.31
CA ILE A 243 8.34 -12.37 5.82
C ILE A 243 9.76 -11.98 6.22
N TYR A 244 10.00 -11.93 7.53
CA TYR A 244 11.31 -11.62 8.11
C TYR A 244 12.18 -12.86 8.23
N GLY A 245 13.40 -12.83 7.70
CA GLY A 245 14.36 -13.94 7.83
C GLY A 245 14.04 -15.15 6.94
N LYS A 246 14.65 -16.29 7.27
CA LYS A 246 14.54 -17.57 6.55
C LYS A 246 14.14 -18.67 7.54
N ASN A 247 13.60 -19.79 7.02
CA ASN A 247 13.31 -21.01 7.77
C ASN A 247 12.14 -20.94 8.76
N HIS A 248 11.03 -20.35 8.33
CA HIS A 248 9.78 -20.49 9.06
C HIS A 248 9.22 -21.89 8.88
N ARG A 249 8.91 -22.56 9.98
CA ARG A 249 8.26 -23.88 9.94
C ARG A 249 6.77 -23.67 9.70
N GLU A 250 6.22 -24.42 8.75
CA GLU A 250 4.77 -24.44 8.55
C GLU A 250 4.05 -24.96 9.79
N SER A 251 2.96 -24.29 10.13
CA SER A 251 2.10 -24.60 11.26
C SER A 251 0.69 -24.93 10.79
N HIS A 252 -0.01 -25.75 11.57
CA HIS A 252 -1.45 -25.94 11.45
C HIS A 252 -2.24 -24.73 11.99
N THR A 253 -1.54 -23.72 12.50
CA THR A 253 -2.13 -22.46 12.94
C THR A 253 -1.65 -21.34 12.02
N LYS A 254 -2.55 -20.42 11.66
CA LYS A 254 -2.20 -19.16 10.99
C LYS A 254 -2.76 -18.01 11.78
N ILE A 255 -1.94 -16.99 12.00
CA ILE A 255 -2.34 -15.73 12.61
C ILE A 255 -2.34 -14.69 11.50
N PHE A 256 -3.51 -14.18 11.17
CA PHE A 256 -3.69 -13.11 10.21
C PHE A 256 -3.80 -11.79 10.96
N MET A 257 -2.72 -11.02 10.96
CA MET A 257 -2.62 -9.76 11.68
C MET A 257 -2.82 -8.59 10.74
N LEU A 258 -3.62 -7.62 11.16
CA LEU A 258 -3.77 -6.31 10.53
C LEU A 258 -3.09 -5.29 11.45
N ARG A 259 -2.17 -4.51 10.88
CA ARG A 259 -1.48 -3.42 11.56
C ARG A 259 -1.75 -2.11 10.85
N GLY A 260 -2.33 -1.20 11.61
CA GLY A 260 -2.60 0.15 11.23
C GLY A 260 -1.35 0.96 10.91
N ILE A 261 -1.46 1.85 9.93
CA ILE A 261 -0.40 2.79 9.57
C ILE A 261 -0.72 4.11 10.26
N ALA A 262 0.10 4.48 11.25
CA ALA A 262 -0.02 5.72 12.01
C ALA A 262 -1.36 5.95 12.77
N ASN A 263 -2.15 4.89 13.01
CA ASN A 263 -3.45 4.99 13.68
C ASN A 263 -3.63 4.05 14.90
N GLY A 264 -2.59 3.30 15.27
CA GLY A 264 -2.59 2.44 16.46
C GLY A 264 -3.46 1.18 16.36
N LEU A 265 -4.14 0.95 15.24
CA LEU A 265 -4.91 -0.26 15.01
C LEU A 265 -3.98 -1.48 15.02
N GLU A 266 -4.27 -2.45 15.86
CA GLU A 266 -3.67 -3.78 15.77
C GLU A 266 -4.77 -4.80 16.05
N MET A 267 -4.96 -5.75 15.15
CA MET A 267 -5.85 -6.88 15.40
C MET A 267 -5.28 -8.12 14.75
N TRP A 268 -5.60 -9.28 15.29
CA TRP A 268 -5.26 -10.52 14.62
C TRP A 268 -6.29 -11.62 14.85
N LEU A 269 -6.53 -12.34 13.76
CA LEU A 269 -7.42 -13.49 13.68
C LEU A 269 -6.57 -14.75 13.69
N THR A 270 -6.79 -15.63 14.66
CA THR A 270 -6.12 -16.93 14.75
C THR A 270 -6.98 -18.00 14.12
N PHE A 271 -6.44 -18.65 13.10
CA PHE A 271 -7.05 -19.78 12.41
C PHE A 271 -6.30 -21.07 12.73
N ARG A 272 -7.03 -22.17 12.89
CA ARG A 272 -6.47 -23.51 13.01
C ARG A 272 -6.96 -24.38 11.87
N HIS A 273 -6.06 -25.14 11.26
CA HIS A 273 -6.40 -26.18 10.31
C HIS A 273 -6.87 -27.41 11.09
N ASP A 274 -8.16 -27.70 11.01
CA ASP A 274 -8.81 -28.84 11.65
C ASP A 274 -9.27 -29.82 10.57
N GLY A 275 -8.55 -30.95 10.45
CA GLY A 275 -8.76 -31.92 9.36
C GLY A 275 -8.51 -31.28 8.00
N ASP A 276 -9.58 -31.11 7.22
CA ASP A 276 -9.57 -30.60 5.85
C ASP A 276 -10.00 -29.12 5.73
N LYS A 277 -10.22 -28.42 6.85
CA LYS A 277 -10.71 -27.03 6.83
C LYS A 277 -9.96 -26.11 7.80
N TRP A 278 -9.85 -24.84 7.44
CA TRP A 278 -9.40 -23.79 8.34
C TRP A 278 -10.57 -23.23 9.14
N VAL A 279 -10.45 -23.13 10.46
CA VAL A 279 -11.47 -22.52 11.32
C VAL A 279 -10.91 -21.33 12.06
N LEU A 280 -11.67 -20.23 12.15
CA LEU A 280 -11.36 -19.09 13.00
C LEU A 280 -11.62 -19.48 14.46
N THR A 281 -10.57 -19.46 15.28
CA THR A 281 -10.66 -19.85 16.69
C THR A 281 -10.57 -18.66 17.65
N LYS A 282 -9.93 -17.56 17.23
CA LYS A 282 -9.72 -16.41 18.10
C LYS A 282 -9.67 -15.09 17.33
N LEU A 283 -10.26 -14.04 17.90
CA LEU A 283 -10.08 -12.64 17.55
C LEU A 283 -9.36 -11.91 18.70
N ASN A 284 -8.33 -11.14 18.38
CA ASN A 284 -7.69 -10.22 19.32
C ASN A 284 -7.66 -8.82 18.70
N THR A 285 -7.92 -7.81 19.52
CA THR A 285 -7.99 -6.38 19.14
C THR A 285 -7.32 -5.51 20.18
#